data_AF-A0A0N4YDF7-F1
#
_entry.id   AF-A0A0N4YDF7-F1
#
_cell.length_a   1.000
_cell.length_b   1.000
_cell.length_c   1.000
_cell.angle_alpha   90.00
_cell.angle_beta   90.00
_cell.angle_gamma   90.00
#
_symmetry.space_group_name_H-M   'P 1'
#
loop_
_entity.id
_entity.type
_entity.pdbx_description
1 polymer ?
#
loop_
_entity_poly.entity_id
_entity_poly.type
_entity_poly.pdbx_seq_one_letter_code
_entity_poly.pdbx_strand_id
1 'polypeptide(L)'
;LITECSSNSSSGGGKRTLVRTSSNYSEDENYATLYDYLDEKAVGCLESSQAVLAAQVDQSGARLQLRKCGASLLIPENALDGDRMIYLAVSDQLSDRPKLQRGESALSSVVVLGECEGEPRSPPRVMLKPLILSIRHCASVFPRDNWSFILYADEGFGWQRVLTVGEENLNSIMYVHMEKPGRGDVMLAGRPRRASATVCKRVHLAAYGPSERPTSLLAESEHFLLNEKGDLCFCVEDVSEGFSTRGSALVEIPDTHHQWCSQNGLHCSITVCSDTNRPIEDFLARIVVYQKTNNAERHVLQYDKPPAEEDRVVTADFNLPADVKEELSQLLDPPTDPDRDWRGLAKKLHIDRYIQYFATRPGCSPTTLLLDLWEARECGSVRAAHDLLQTLRVMGRPDAVVLLEQYLSHFSYSA
;
A
#
# COMPACT_ATOMS: atom_id res chain seq x y z
N LEU A 1 57.21 -8.80 27.80
CA LEU A 1 58.59 -8.34 28.02
C LEU A 1 59.45 -8.95 26.92
N ILE A 2 59.88 -8.12 25.96
CA ILE A 2 61.24 -8.09 25.36
C ILE A 2 61.62 -9.40 24.63
N THR A 3 61.87 -9.51 23.32
CA THR A 3 62.41 -8.61 22.27
C THR A 3 62.34 -9.44 20.99
N GLU A 4 61.81 -8.93 19.88
CA GLU A 4 62.58 -8.26 18.82
C GLU A 4 63.83 -9.02 18.35
N CYS A 5 63.85 -9.44 17.09
CA CYS A 5 64.69 -8.84 16.04
C CYS A 5 64.86 -9.81 14.87
N SER A 6 64.19 -9.46 13.77
CA SER A 6 64.77 -9.19 12.46
C SER A 6 65.89 -10.09 11.94
N SER A 7 65.63 -10.72 10.80
CA SER A 7 66.66 -11.03 9.80
C SER A 7 66.06 -10.91 8.39
N ASN A 8 66.59 -9.94 7.65
CA ASN A 8 66.38 -9.72 6.22
C ASN A 8 66.99 -10.85 5.38
N SER A 9 66.36 -11.20 4.26
CA SER A 9 67.06 -11.52 3.01
C SER A 9 66.14 -11.49 1.77
N SER A 10 66.29 -10.40 1.01
CA SER A 10 66.36 -10.27 -0.46
C SER A 10 65.92 -11.41 -1.39
N SER A 11 65.02 -11.08 -2.32
CA SER A 11 65.23 -10.96 -3.79
C SER A 11 63.85 -10.71 -4.44
N GLY A 12 63.62 -9.91 -5.47
CA GLY A 12 64.42 -9.01 -6.30
C GLY A 12 63.52 -8.58 -7.46
N GLY A 13 63.61 -7.30 -7.88
CA GLY A 13 63.25 -6.88 -9.24
C GLY A 13 62.06 -5.93 -9.39
N GLY A 14 62.35 -4.64 -9.65
CA GLY A 14 61.52 -3.84 -10.55
C GLY A 14 61.24 -2.35 -10.22
N LYS A 15 62.24 -1.48 -10.46
CA LYS A 15 62.16 -0.04 -10.89
C LYS A 15 61.44 0.98 -9.95
N ARG A 16 62.18 1.86 -9.23
CA ARG A 16 62.56 3.28 -9.55
C ARG A 16 61.36 4.26 -9.70
N THR A 17 61.17 5.42 -9.05
CA THR A 17 61.99 6.33 -8.19
C THR A 17 61.10 7.47 -7.59
N LEU A 18 61.17 7.72 -6.26
CA LEU A 18 61.25 8.99 -5.44
C LEU A 18 60.49 10.29 -5.87
N VAL A 19 59.85 11.16 -5.04
CA VAL A 19 59.92 11.51 -3.58
C VAL A 19 58.72 12.40 -3.11
N ARG A 20 58.18 12.08 -1.91
CA ARG A 20 57.62 12.82 -0.72
C ARG A 20 56.87 14.18 -0.86
N THR A 21 55.78 14.45 -0.11
CA THR A 21 55.73 14.67 1.37
C THR A 21 54.46 14.18 2.11
N SER A 22 54.64 14.05 3.43
CA SER A 22 53.83 13.45 4.51
C SER A 22 52.63 14.25 5.06
N SER A 23 51.59 13.56 5.52
CA SER A 23 51.00 13.74 6.88
C SER A 23 49.99 12.64 7.21
N ASN A 24 50.08 12.12 8.43
CA ASN A 24 49.26 11.08 9.06
C ASN A 24 47.75 11.40 9.07
N TYR A 25 46.89 10.39 8.88
CA TYR A 25 45.83 9.94 9.82
C TYR A 25 44.88 8.92 9.11
N SER A 26 44.81 7.70 9.68
CA SER A 26 43.68 6.74 9.69
C SER A 26 43.03 6.27 8.37
N GLU A 27 43.36 5.04 7.96
CA GLU A 27 42.61 4.24 6.96
C GLU A 27 41.38 3.59 7.62
N ASP A 28 40.19 3.83 7.06
CA ASP A 28 39.21 2.80 6.68
C ASP A 28 38.06 3.49 5.91
N GLU A 29 38.36 3.78 4.64
CA GLU A 29 37.39 4.20 3.63
C GLU A 29 36.95 2.96 2.84
N ASN A 30 35.74 2.47 3.10
CA ASN A 30 35.00 1.69 2.11
C ASN A 30 34.15 2.66 1.28
N TYR A 31 34.82 3.49 0.47
CA TYR A 31 34.18 4.32 -0.56
C TYR A 31 33.82 3.43 -1.74
N ALA A 32 32.58 2.93 -1.77
CA ALA A 32 32.02 2.39 -3.00
C ALA A 32 31.72 3.58 -3.92
N THR A 33 32.61 3.85 -4.89
CA THR A 33 32.39 4.86 -5.92
C THR A 33 31.28 4.41 -6.88
N LEU A 34 30.31 5.30 -7.10
CA LEU A 34 29.06 5.15 -7.85
C LEU A 34 29.21 4.84 -9.38
N TYR A 35 30.36 4.33 -9.83
CA TYR A 35 30.68 4.13 -11.24
C TYR A 35 30.80 2.64 -11.67
N ASP A 36 30.52 1.68 -10.78
CA ASP A 36 30.54 0.24 -11.13
C ASP A 36 29.17 -0.31 -11.61
N TYR A 37 28.23 0.55 -12.01
CA TYR A 37 26.88 0.13 -12.49
C TYR A 37 26.61 0.55 -13.94
N LEU A 38 27.52 0.21 -14.85
CA LEU A 38 27.22 0.20 -16.27
C LEU A 38 27.54 -1.17 -16.87
N ASP A 39 26.68 -2.16 -16.60
CA ASP A 39 26.23 -3.05 -17.67
C ASP A 39 24.93 -3.82 -17.31
N GLU A 40 23.94 -3.60 -18.17
CA GLU A 40 22.77 -4.38 -18.58
C GLU A 40 21.86 -5.13 -17.56
N LYS A 41 20.61 -4.64 -17.48
CA LYS A 41 19.34 -5.37 -17.23
C LYS A 41 19.24 -6.19 -15.94
N ALA A 42 19.23 -5.53 -14.79
CA ALA A 42 18.41 -5.91 -13.64
C ALA A 42 18.35 -4.73 -12.66
N VAL A 43 17.15 -4.22 -12.36
CA VAL A 43 16.96 -3.24 -11.28
C VAL A 43 17.27 -3.95 -9.97
N GLY A 44 18.44 -3.63 -9.39
CA GLY A 44 18.95 -4.24 -8.17
C GLY A 44 18.08 -3.89 -6.97
N CYS A 45 17.25 -4.83 -6.55
CA CYS A 45 16.52 -4.80 -5.30
C CYS A 45 17.50 -5.00 -4.14
N LEU A 46 17.80 -3.96 -3.38
CA LEU A 46 18.40 -4.11 -2.05
C LEU A 46 17.43 -4.95 -1.19
N GLU A 47 17.94 -6.01 -0.55
CA GLU A 47 17.26 -6.77 0.52
C GLU A 47 17.06 -5.87 1.75
N SER A 48 16.13 -4.95 1.64
CA SER A 48 15.58 -4.14 2.72
C SER A 48 14.08 -4.42 2.70
N SER A 49 13.49 -4.66 3.88
CA SER A 49 12.07 -4.97 4.15
C SER A 49 11.14 -4.96 2.92
N GLN A 50 10.43 -6.07 2.66
CA GLN A 50 9.48 -6.23 1.54
C GLN A 50 8.44 -5.09 1.45
N ALA A 51 8.29 -4.29 2.50
CA ALA A 51 7.36 -3.18 2.63
C ALA A 51 7.93 -1.78 2.30
N VAL A 52 8.97 -1.65 1.47
CA VAL A 52 9.48 -0.33 1.01
C VAL A 52 9.60 -0.31 -0.51
N LEU A 53 9.24 0.78 -1.19
CA LEU A 53 9.38 0.99 -2.63
C LEU A 53 9.81 2.43 -2.90
N ALA A 54 10.86 2.61 -3.71
CA ALA A 54 11.34 3.93 -4.12
C ALA A 54 11.46 4.00 -5.64
N ALA A 55 11.19 5.17 -6.21
CA ALA A 55 11.26 5.42 -7.65
C ALA A 55 11.69 6.86 -7.95
N GLN A 56 12.41 7.03 -9.05
CA GLN A 56 12.61 8.35 -9.65
C GLN A 56 11.35 8.70 -10.45
N VAL A 57 10.75 9.85 -10.16
CA VAL A 57 9.50 10.30 -10.75
C VAL A 57 9.71 11.71 -11.30
N ASP A 58 9.31 11.93 -12.54
CA ASP A 58 9.40 13.20 -13.24
C ASP A 58 8.00 13.81 -13.43
N GLN A 59 7.84 14.71 -14.41
CA GLN A 59 6.57 15.37 -14.72
C GLN A 59 5.54 14.42 -15.33
N SER A 60 5.93 13.26 -15.86
CA SER A 60 4.99 12.23 -16.32
C SER A 60 4.21 11.59 -15.17
N GLY A 61 4.63 11.83 -13.92
CA GLY A 61 4.00 11.22 -12.75
C GLY A 61 4.32 9.73 -12.66
N ALA A 62 3.76 9.08 -11.64
CA ALA A 62 3.97 7.66 -11.43
C ALA A 62 2.95 7.10 -10.44
N ARG A 63 2.85 5.78 -10.42
CA ARG A 63 2.17 5.01 -9.40
C ARG A 63 3.16 4.05 -8.75
N LEU A 64 3.32 4.16 -7.43
CA LEU A 64 4.09 3.23 -6.61
C LEU A 64 3.10 2.32 -5.86
N GLN A 65 3.24 1.01 -5.96
CA GLN A 65 2.35 0.04 -5.31
C GLN A 65 3.14 -1.00 -4.51
N LEU A 66 2.74 -1.16 -3.24
CA LEU A 66 3.07 -2.28 -2.37
C LEU A 66 1.80 -3.13 -2.23
N ARG A 67 1.55 -4.03 -3.18
CA ARG A 67 0.25 -4.71 -3.36
C ARG A 67 -0.12 -5.59 -2.17
N LYS A 68 0.83 -6.38 -1.64
CA LYS A 68 0.62 -7.25 -0.47
C LYS A 68 0.46 -6.44 0.82
N CYS A 69 1.16 -5.31 0.94
CA CYS A 69 1.01 -4.41 2.08
C CYS A 69 -0.23 -3.52 1.99
N GLY A 70 -0.90 -3.49 0.83
CA GLY A 70 -2.12 -2.72 0.61
C GLY A 70 -1.92 -1.21 0.58
N ALA A 71 -0.73 -0.73 0.18
CA ALA A 71 -0.46 0.70 0.03
C ALA A 71 -0.14 1.05 -1.42
N SER A 72 -0.69 2.15 -1.91
CA SER A 72 -0.30 2.71 -3.21
C SER A 72 -0.30 4.23 -3.20
N LEU A 73 0.68 4.81 -3.86
CA LEU A 73 0.81 6.26 -4.05
C LEU A 73 0.67 6.57 -5.54
N LEU A 74 -0.31 7.40 -5.88
CA LEU A 74 -0.45 8.00 -7.20
C LEU A 74 0.11 9.42 -7.15
N ILE A 75 1.07 9.68 -8.02
CA ILE A 75 1.64 10.99 -8.32
C ILE A 75 1.07 11.38 -9.68
N PRO A 76 0.08 12.30 -9.73
CA PRO A 76 -0.52 12.71 -10.99
C PRO A 76 0.50 13.32 -11.96
N GLU A 77 0.24 13.21 -13.25
CA GLU A 77 0.99 13.95 -14.28
C GLU A 77 1.00 15.45 -13.94
N ASN A 78 2.16 16.08 -14.11
CA ASN A 78 2.44 17.48 -13.77
C ASN A 78 2.29 17.82 -12.28
N ALA A 79 2.31 16.83 -11.36
CA ALA A 79 2.36 17.08 -9.92
C ALA A 79 3.75 17.56 -9.46
N LEU A 80 4.79 17.19 -10.20
CA LEU A 80 6.19 17.54 -9.93
C LEU A 80 6.67 18.58 -10.95
N ASP A 81 7.60 19.44 -10.53
CA ASP A 81 8.28 20.44 -11.39
C ASP A 81 9.60 19.92 -11.98
N GLY A 82 10.03 18.72 -11.59
CA GLY A 82 11.22 18.03 -12.10
C GLY A 82 11.41 16.70 -11.39
N ASP A 83 12.49 16.01 -11.73
CA ASP A 83 12.81 14.68 -11.22
C ASP A 83 13.00 14.68 -9.69
N ARG A 84 12.33 13.74 -9.02
CA ARG A 84 12.43 13.50 -7.58
C ARG A 84 12.47 12.02 -7.27
N MET A 85 13.27 11.64 -6.27
CA MET A 85 13.25 10.30 -5.71
C MET A 85 12.18 10.22 -4.64
N ILE A 86 11.08 9.54 -4.92
CA ILE A 86 9.95 9.38 -4.00
C ILE A 86 9.94 7.94 -3.48
N TYR A 87 9.65 7.76 -2.19
CA TYR A 87 9.47 6.44 -1.59
C TYR A 87 8.10 6.31 -0.92
N LEU A 88 7.62 5.07 -0.90
CA LEU A 88 6.44 4.58 -0.22
C LEU A 88 6.85 3.37 0.62
N ALA A 89 6.45 3.33 1.88
CA ALA A 89 6.74 2.25 2.79
C ALA A 89 5.55 1.92 3.69
N VAL A 90 5.48 0.70 4.18
CA VAL A 90 4.52 0.26 5.21
C VAL A 90 5.30 -0.25 6.41
N SER A 91 5.11 0.38 7.57
CA SER A 91 5.78 -0.06 8.79
C SER A 91 5.11 -1.30 9.37
N ASP A 92 5.94 -2.27 9.75
CA ASP A 92 5.59 -3.44 10.52
C ASP A 92 5.76 -3.22 12.04
N GLN A 93 6.31 -2.09 12.47
CA GLN A 93 6.59 -1.81 13.87
C GLN A 93 5.37 -1.23 14.57
N LEU A 94 4.93 -1.89 15.65
CA LEU A 94 3.81 -1.39 16.48
C LEU A 94 4.14 -0.07 17.17
N SER A 95 5.42 0.22 17.42
CA SER A 95 5.91 1.45 18.03
C SER A 95 5.71 2.69 17.17
N ASP A 96 5.59 2.52 15.85
CA ASP A 96 5.41 3.63 14.92
C ASP A 96 3.97 4.14 14.91
N ARG A 97 3.03 3.40 15.51
CA ARG A 97 1.62 3.76 15.54
C ARG A 97 1.36 4.97 16.45
N PRO A 98 0.37 5.83 16.12
CA PRO A 98 -0.10 6.87 17.03
C PRO A 98 -0.67 6.28 18.31
N LYS A 99 -0.64 7.08 19.39
CA LYS A 99 -1.39 6.77 20.61
C LYS A 99 -2.88 6.98 20.37
N LEU A 100 -3.60 5.87 20.19
CA LEU A 100 -5.04 5.88 19.97
C LEU A 100 -5.82 6.22 21.25
N GLN A 101 -6.96 6.90 21.10
CA GLN A 101 -7.86 7.19 22.21
C GLN A 101 -8.67 5.95 22.61
N ARG A 102 -9.28 6.02 23.79
CA ARG A 102 -10.09 4.91 24.32
C ARG A 102 -11.26 4.60 23.38
N GLY A 103 -11.36 3.35 22.95
CA GLY A 103 -12.41 2.85 22.06
C GLY A 103 -12.09 2.99 20.57
N GLU A 104 -10.93 3.57 20.23
CA GLU A 104 -10.38 3.52 18.87
C GLU A 104 -9.53 2.25 18.69
N SER A 105 -9.46 1.79 17.45
CA SER A 105 -8.63 0.66 17.05
C SER A 105 -7.97 0.95 15.71
N ALA A 106 -6.76 0.43 15.51
CA ALA A 106 -6.06 0.54 14.24
C ALA A 106 -6.83 -0.22 13.15
N LEU A 107 -7.02 0.43 12.00
CA LEU A 107 -7.70 -0.13 10.83
C LEU A 107 -6.78 -0.32 9.63
N SER A 108 -5.65 0.38 9.57
CA SER A 108 -4.59 0.14 8.61
C SER A 108 -3.24 -0.01 9.30
N SER A 109 -2.23 -0.44 8.55
CA SER A 109 -0.82 -0.25 8.92
C SER A 109 -0.45 1.23 8.85
N VAL A 110 0.71 1.57 9.44
CA VAL A 110 1.33 2.88 9.25
C VAL A 110 1.96 2.90 7.86
N VAL A 111 1.53 3.83 7.02
CA VAL A 111 2.09 4.06 5.70
C VAL A 111 2.96 5.30 5.75
N VAL A 112 4.19 5.15 5.31
CA VAL A 112 5.19 6.22 5.27
C VAL A 112 5.43 6.58 3.82
N LEU A 113 5.39 7.86 3.51
CA LEU A 113 5.78 8.38 2.21
C LEU A 113 6.71 9.55 2.40
N GLY A 114 7.59 9.76 1.43
CA GLY A 114 8.54 10.86 1.51
C GLY A 114 9.36 11.01 0.23
N GLU A 115 10.09 12.11 0.19
CA GLU A 115 11.15 12.33 -0.79
C GLU A 115 12.47 11.83 -0.18
N CYS A 116 13.27 11.07 -0.92
CA CYS A 116 14.64 10.77 -0.53
C CYS A 116 15.42 12.09 -0.61
N GLU A 117 16.13 12.45 0.47
CA GLU A 117 16.73 13.78 0.64
C GLU A 117 17.47 14.26 -0.62
N GLY A 118 17.04 15.41 -1.15
CA GLY A 118 17.86 16.25 -2.01
C GLY A 118 18.76 17.15 -1.15
N GLU A 119 19.87 17.63 -1.74
CA GLU A 119 20.86 18.50 -1.09
C GLU A 119 20.23 19.52 -0.11
N PRO A 120 20.71 19.62 1.16
CA PRO A 120 20.12 20.43 2.23
C PRO A 120 20.14 21.95 1.99
N ARG A 121 20.57 22.39 0.80
CA ARG A 121 20.68 23.79 0.38
C ARG A 121 19.57 24.24 -0.57
N SER A 122 18.69 23.34 -1.03
CA SER A 122 17.58 23.72 -1.90
C SER A 122 16.33 24.13 -1.10
N PRO A 123 15.58 25.15 -1.53
CA PRO A 123 14.30 25.47 -0.90
C PRO A 123 13.35 24.26 -0.97
N PRO A 124 12.42 24.10 -0.01
CA PRO A 124 11.47 23.01 -0.04
C PRO A 124 10.67 23.04 -1.35
N ARG A 125 10.86 22.01 -2.17
CA ARG A 125 10.19 21.82 -3.45
C ARG A 125 8.72 21.47 -3.24
N VAL A 126 7.83 22.42 -3.51
CA VAL A 126 6.38 22.25 -3.33
C VAL A 126 5.82 21.30 -4.41
N MET A 127 4.76 20.56 -4.07
CA MET A 127 3.99 19.77 -5.03
C MET A 127 2.99 20.66 -5.77
N LEU A 128 2.95 20.58 -7.10
CA LEU A 128 2.04 21.41 -7.92
C LEU A 128 0.60 20.88 -7.90
N LYS A 129 0.43 19.56 -7.70
CA LYS A 129 -0.85 18.88 -7.53
C LYS A 129 -0.82 17.99 -6.29
N PRO A 130 -1.97 17.72 -5.66
CA PRO A 130 -2.01 16.76 -4.55
C PRO A 130 -1.67 15.34 -5.01
N LEU A 131 -0.89 14.64 -4.18
CA LEU A 131 -0.66 13.20 -4.33
C LEU A 131 -1.85 12.42 -3.75
N ILE A 132 -2.11 11.22 -4.28
CA ILE A 132 -3.21 10.38 -3.82
C ILE A 132 -2.65 9.10 -3.20
N LEU A 133 -2.75 9.03 -1.87
CA LEU A 133 -2.41 7.84 -1.10
C LEU A 133 -3.65 6.96 -0.93
N SER A 134 -3.55 5.70 -1.35
CA SER A 134 -4.56 4.68 -1.10
C SER A 134 -4.04 3.67 -0.09
N ILE A 135 -4.85 3.40 0.95
CA ILE A 135 -4.50 2.50 2.04
C ILE A 135 -5.62 1.47 2.19
N ARG A 136 -5.27 0.18 2.11
CA ARG A 136 -6.16 -0.92 2.46
C ARG A 136 -6.42 -0.90 3.96
N HIS A 137 -7.68 -1.04 4.35
CA HIS A 137 -8.07 -1.12 5.76
C HIS A 137 -8.86 -2.39 6.05
N CYS A 138 -8.90 -2.78 7.33
CA CYS A 138 -9.60 -3.97 7.78
C CYS A 138 -11.03 -3.71 8.28
N ALA A 139 -11.54 -2.48 8.33
CA ALA A 139 -12.94 -2.26 8.74
C ALA A 139 -13.96 -2.91 7.79
N SER A 140 -14.89 -3.68 8.33
CA SER A 140 -16.05 -4.16 7.57
C SER A 140 -17.17 -3.11 7.57
N VAL A 141 -17.58 -2.66 6.37
CA VAL A 141 -18.61 -1.63 6.16
C VAL A 141 -19.92 -2.18 5.60
N PHE A 142 -19.98 -3.48 5.32
CA PHE A 142 -21.17 -4.18 4.82
C PHE A 142 -21.67 -5.20 5.86
N PRO A 143 -22.99 -5.37 6.05
CA PRO A 143 -24.11 -4.72 5.35
C PRO A 143 -24.46 -3.32 5.88
N ARG A 144 -23.84 -2.87 6.98
CA ARG A 144 -24.04 -1.53 7.54
C ARG A 144 -22.71 -0.92 7.92
N ASP A 145 -22.49 0.33 7.55
CA ASP A 145 -21.35 1.10 8.02
C ASP A 145 -21.59 1.62 9.45
N ASN A 146 -21.08 0.84 10.40
CA ASN A 146 -21.09 1.17 11.83
C ASN A 146 -19.78 1.80 12.31
N TRP A 147 -18.84 2.12 11.42
CA TRP A 147 -17.53 2.66 11.76
C TRP A 147 -17.50 4.19 11.67
N SER A 148 -16.93 4.82 12.67
CA SER A 148 -16.44 6.19 12.58
C SER A 148 -14.96 6.11 12.26
N PHE A 149 -14.55 6.56 11.07
CA PHE A 149 -13.16 6.55 10.64
C PHE A 149 -12.43 7.80 11.09
N ILE A 150 -11.18 7.63 11.52
CA ILE A 150 -10.29 8.69 11.97
C ILE A 150 -8.96 8.55 11.26
N LEU A 151 -8.51 9.60 10.60
CA LEU A 151 -7.19 9.67 9.98
C LEU A 151 -6.20 10.31 10.95
N TYR A 152 -5.09 9.61 11.19
CA TYR A 152 -3.92 10.11 11.89
C TYR A 152 -2.81 10.38 10.89
N ALA A 153 -2.07 11.48 11.10
CA ALA A 153 -0.87 11.78 10.33
C ALA A 153 0.22 12.37 11.23
N ASP A 154 1.48 12.13 10.87
CA ASP A 154 2.67 12.77 11.44
C ASP A 154 3.54 13.33 10.31
N GLU A 155 3.65 14.65 10.25
CA GLU A 155 4.47 15.38 9.27
C GLU A 155 5.85 15.75 9.84
N GLY A 156 6.34 14.99 10.82
CA GLY A 156 7.61 15.22 11.52
C GLY A 156 7.50 16.02 12.83
N PHE A 157 6.27 16.32 13.28
CA PHE A 157 6.01 17.06 14.52
C PHE A 157 5.24 16.25 15.57
N GLY A 158 5.11 14.94 15.35
CA GLY A 158 4.34 14.03 16.18
C GLY A 158 2.93 13.82 15.65
N TRP A 159 2.42 12.61 15.85
CA TRP A 159 1.07 12.18 15.47
C TRP A 159 -0.04 13.14 15.90
N GLN A 160 -0.86 13.56 14.93
CA GLN A 160 -2.07 14.34 15.12
C GLN A 160 -3.28 13.63 14.52
N ARG A 161 -4.47 13.91 15.07
CA ARG A 161 -5.74 13.56 14.44
C ARG A 161 -6.06 14.62 13.40
N VAL A 162 -5.93 14.27 12.12
CA VAL A 162 -6.13 15.21 11.02
C VAL A 162 -7.57 15.24 10.51
N LEU A 163 -8.29 14.11 10.58
CA LEU A 163 -9.66 14.03 10.06
C LEU A 163 -10.50 13.01 10.82
N THR A 164 -11.76 13.35 11.09
CA THR A 164 -12.82 12.38 11.36
C THR A 164 -13.78 12.39 10.18
N VAL A 165 -14.03 11.23 9.60
CA VAL A 165 -14.87 11.08 8.42
C VAL A 165 -16.33 11.42 8.75
N GLY A 166 -16.86 12.49 8.16
CA GLY A 166 -18.17 13.10 8.45
C GLY A 166 -18.09 14.42 9.24
N GLU A 167 -16.92 14.79 9.71
CA GLU A 167 -16.65 16.06 10.43
C GLU A 167 -15.69 16.94 9.61
N GLU A 168 -15.63 16.73 8.29
CA GLU A 168 -14.77 17.49 7.38
C GLU A 168 -15.20 18.97 7.31
N ASN A 169 -14.24 19.88 7.27
CA ASN A 169 -14.46 21.34 7.15
C ASN A 169 -13.49 21.98 6.16
N LEU A 170 -13.64 23.28 5.88
CA LEU A 170 -12.80 24.04 4.93
C LEU A 170 -11.30 23.96 5.20
N ASN A 171 -10.90 23.70 6.44
CA ASN A 171 -9.49 23.53 6.82
C ASN A 171 -9.07 22.05 6.87
N SER A 172 -9.98 21.11 6.64
CA SER A 172 -9.68 19.68 6.64
C SER A 172 -8.84 19.31 5.42
N ILE A 173 -7.64 18.83 5.69
CA ILE A 173 -6.76 18.22 4.70
C ILE A 173 -7.31 16.80 4.46
N MET A 174 -8.29 16.68 3.55
CA MET A 174 -9.08 15.45 3.40
C MET A 174 -8.34 14.31 2.68
N TYR A 175 -7.25 14.67 2.00
CA TYR A 175 -6.26 13.76 1.46
C TYR A 175 -4.99 13.98 2.26
N VAL A 176 -4.15 12.96 2.46
CA VAL A 176 -2.80 13.22 2.99
C VAL A 176 -2.05 13.97 1.90
N HIS A 177 -2.23 15.26 1.94
CA HIS A 177 -1.58 16.19 1.06
C HIS A 177 -0.24 16.48 1.70
N MET A 178 0.80 15.85 1.18
CA MET A 178 2.14 16.32 1.48
C MET A 178 2.34 17.65 0.76
N GLU A 179 1.94 18.75 1.40
CA GLU A 179 2.23 20.12 0.92
C GLU A 179 3.74 20.39 0.92
N LYS A 180 4.46 19.68 1.79
CA LYS A 180 5.90 19.81 1.97
C LYS A 180 6.60 18.53 1.53
N PRO A 181 7.75 18.64 0.84
CA PRO A 181 8.62 17.50 0.60
C PRO A 181 9.23 17.10 1.94
N GLY A 182 8.65 16.10 2.56
CA GLY A 182 9.04 15.61 3.87
C GLY A 182 8.48 14.22 4.10
N ARG A 183 8.94 13.58 5.16
CA ARG A 183 8.37 12.32 5.61
C ARG A 183 6.96 12.59 6.17
N GLY A 184 5.96 11.93 5.58
CA GLY A 184 4.60 11.90 6.07
C GLY A 184 4.23 10.47 6.48
N ASP A 185 3.95 10.27 7.76
CA ASP A 185 3.43 9.00 8.28
C ASP A 185 1.91 9.10 8.41
N VAL A 186 1.19 8.05 8.01
CA VAL A 186 -0.27 8.04 7.96
C VAL A 186 -0.81 6.74 8.52
N MET A 187 -1.88 6.81 9.31
CA MET A 187 -2.61 5.62 9.74
C MET A 187 -4.12 5.89 9.80
N LEU A 188 -4.91 4.94 9.32
CA LEU A 188 -6.35 4.92 9.52
C LEU A 188 -6.68 4.19 10.82
N ALA A 189 -7.42 4.87 11.69
CA ALA A 189 -8.04 4.31 12.88
C ALA A 189 -9.56 4.36 12.75
N GLY A 190 -10.26 3.64 13.64
CA GLY A 190 -11.70 3.66 13.68
C GLY A 190 -12.26 3.30 15.04
N ARG A 191 -13.51 3.70 15.27
CA ARG A 191 -14.29 3.32 16.45
C ARG A 191 -15.75 3.03 16.06
N PRO A 192 -16.50 2.26 16.85
CA PRO A 192 -17.93 2.13 16.65
C PRO A 192 -18.63 3.50 16.68
N ARG A 193 -19.54 3.77 15.73
CA ARG A 193 -20.35 5.01 15.69
C ARG A 193 -21.25 5.17 16.92
N ARG A 194 -21.66 4.07 17.53
CA ARG A 194 -22.52 4.01 18.71
C ARG A 194 -22.02 2.90 19.63
N ALA A 195 -22.21 3.06 20.94
CA ALA A 195 -21.79 2.06 21.92
C ALA A 195 -22.45 0.68 21.73
N SER A 196 -23.67 0.65 21.17
CA SER A 196 -24.39 -0.59 20.85
C SER A 196 -24.12 -1.14 19.45
N ALA A 197 -23.31 -0.45 18.64
CA ALA A 197 -23.05 -0.87 17.27
C ALA A 197 -22.09 -2.07 17.26
N THR A 198 -22.49 -3.13 16.57
CA THR A 198 -21.61 -4.26 16.27
C THR A 198 -20.72 -3.88 15.09
N VAL A 199 -19.40 -3.99 15.28
CA VAL A 199 -18.38 -3.78 14.26
C VAL A 199 -17.46 -4.98 14.20
N CYS A 200 -16.95 -5.28 13.02
CA CYS A 200 -16.00 -6.37 12.79
C CYS A 200 -14.88 -5.91 11.86
N LYS A 201 -13.75 -6.60 11.97
CA LYS A 201 -12.59 -6.40 11.11
C LYS A 201 -12.47 -7.57 10.15
N ARG A 202 -12.25 -7.28 8.88
CA ARG A 202 -11.88 -8.24 7.86
C ARG A 202 -10.40 -8.59 8.02
N VAL A 203 -10.10 -9.86 8.25
CA VAL A 203 -8.74 -10.35 8.43
C VAL A 203 -8.36 -11.33 7.33
N HIS A 204 -7.08 -11.33 7.00
CA HIS A 204 -6.49 -12.30 6.09
C HIS A 204 -6.07 -13.54 6.87
N LEU A 205 -6.59 -14.69 6.47
CA LEU A 205 -6.21 -16.00 6.98
C LEU A 205 -5.28 -16.64 5.97
N ALA A 206 -4.11 -17.10 6.41
CA ALA A 206 -3.15 -17.79 5.57
C ALA A 206 -2.72 -19.10 6.26
N ALA A 207 -2.78 -20.20 5.51
CA ALA A 207 -2.31 -21.51 5.95
C ALA A 207 -1.03 -21.86 5.18
N TYR A 208 0.04 -22.14 5.92
CA TYR A 208 1.33 -22.54 5.37
C TYR A 208 1.60 -24.00 5.68
N GLY A 209 2.30 -24.68 4.80
CA GLY A 209 2.68 -26.07 5.01
C GLY A 209 3.97 -26.49 4.32
N PRO A 210 4.40 -27.72 4.57
CA PRO A 210 5.64 -28.26 4.04
C PRO A 210 5.44 -28.72 2.60
N SER A 211 5.73 -27.85 1.63
CA SER A 211 5.99 -28.25 0.25
C SER A 211 7.28 -27.56 -0.18
N GLU A 212 8.38 -28.28 0.01
CA GLU A 212 9.77 -27.82 -0.17
C GLU A 212 10.15 -26.62 0.72
N ARG A 213 11.45 -26.40 0.95
CA ARG A 213 11.89 -25.19 1.66
C ARG A 213 12.11 -24.08 0.63
N PRO A 214 11.55 -22.88 0.82
CA PRO A 214 10.74 -22.42 1.96
C PRO A 214 9.29 -22.90 1.94
N THR A 215 8.66 -23.01 3.13
CA THR A 215 7.26 -23.44 3.30
C THR A 215 6.32 -22.67 2.36
N SER A 216 5.54 -23.40 1.58
CA SER A 216 4.58 -22.82 0.63
C SER A 216 3.30 -22.37 1.33
N LEU A 217 2.73 -21.27 0.86
CA LEU A 217 1.33 -20.92 1.11
C LEU A 217 0.42 -21.98 0.48
N LEU A 218 -0.45 -22.59 1.27
CA LEU A 218 -1.36 -23.65 0.85
C LEU A 218 -2.76 -23.14 0.53
N ALA A 219 -3.23 -22.18 1.34
CA ALA A 219 -4.57 -21.62 1.25
C ALA A 219 -4.56 -20.24 1.89
N GLU A 220 -5.35 -19.33 1.33
CA GLU A 220 -5.58 -18.02 1.92
C GLU A 220 -7.04 -17.60 1.81
N SER A 221 -7.45 -16.66 2.65
CA SER A 221 -8.75 -15.99 2.56
C SER A 221 -8.67 -14.58 3.11
N GLU A 222 -9.11 -13.60 2.33
CA GLU A 222 -9.15 -12.20 2.73
C GLU A 222 -10.50 -11.78 3.35
N HIS A 223 -11.44 -12.70 3.57
CA HIS A 223 -12.85 -12.33 3.81
C HIS A 223 -13.38 -12.70 5.20
N PHE A 224 -12.55 -13.25 6.08
CA PHE A 224 -13.01 -13.61 7.42
C PHE A 224 -13.31 -12.37 8.26
N LEU A 225 -14.51 -12.31 8.85
CA LEU A 225 -14.92 -11.23 9.73
C LEU A 225 -14.65 -11.58 11.19
N LEU A 226 -13.64 -10.93 11.77
CA LEU A 226 -13.26 -11.05 13.17
C LEU A 226 -14.01 -10.01 14.02
N ASN A 227 -14.84 -10.49 14.94
CA ASN A 227 -15.42 -9.65 15.98
C ASN A 227 -14.39 -9.37 17.08
N GLU A 228 -14.61 -8.29 17.82
CA GLU A 228 -13.75 -7.91 18.95
C GLU A 228 -13.69 -8.98 20.05
N LYS A 229 -14.78 -9.73 20.24
CA LYS A 229 -14.94 -10.73 21.31
C LYS A 229 -15.23 -12.11 20.76
N GLY A 230 -14.84 -13.12 21.54
CA GLY A 230 -15.08 -14.53 21.27
C GLY A 230 -13.88 -15.21 20.64
N ASP A 231 -13.62 -16.44 21.09
CA ASP A 231 -12.44 -17.19 20.67
C ASP A 231 -12.48 -17.52 19.17
N LEU A 232 -11.36 -17.31 18.52
CA LEU A 232 -11.12 -17.70 17.14
C LEU A 232 -10.73 -19.17 17.11
N CYS A 233 -11.48 -19.97 16.38
CA CYS A 233 -11.36 -21.42 16.35
C CYS A 233 -10.89 -21.90 14.98
N PHE A 234 -9.89 -22.77 14.96
CA PHE A 234 -9.37 -23.44 13.78
C PHE A 234 -9.59 -24.94 13.95
N CYS A 235 -10.35 -25.55 13.05
CA CYS A 235 -10.63 -26.98 13.06
C CYS A 235 -10.14 -27.63 11.77
N VAL A 236 -9.42 -28.74 11.90
CA VAL A 236 -9.05 -29.59 10.76
C VAL A 236 -10.06 -30.72 10.65
N GLU A 237 -10.85 -30.69 9.58
CA GLU A 237 -11.88 -31.67 9.24
C GLU A 237 -11.48 -32.44 7.97
N ASP A 238 -12.16 -33.56 7.69
CA ASP A 238 -12.03 -34.33 6.43
C ASP A 238 -10.58 -34.68 6.04
N VAL A 239 -9.77 -35.09 7.02
CA VAL A 239 -8.37 -35.51 6.81
C VAL A 239 -8.32 -36.76 5.95
N SER A 240 -7.50 -36.73 4.90
CA SER A 240 -7.25 -37.86 3.98
C SER A 240 -6.78 -39.13 4.70
N GLU A 241 -7.18 -40.30 4.21
CA GLU A 241 -6.80 -41.59 4.78
C GLU A 241 -5.27 -41.76 4.93
N GLY A 242 -4.84 -42.30 6.08
CA GLY A 242 -3.42 -42.49 6.40
C GLY A 242 -2.74 -41.25 7.02
N PHE A 243 -3.51 -40.19 7.28
CA PHE A 243 -3.08 -39.04 8.06
C PHE A 243 -3.96 -38.87 9.31
N SER A 244 -3.38 -38.40 10.40
CA SER A 244 -4.09 -38.11 11.65
C SER A 244 -3.56 -36.85 12.33
N THR A 245 -4.44 -36.09 12.98
CA THR A 245 -4.02 -34.91 13.76
C THR A 245 -3.43 -35.36 15.09
N ARG A 246 -2.24 -34.85 15.43
CA ARG A 246 -1.63 -35.11 16.74
C ARG A 246 -2.21 -34.17 17.79
N GLY A 247 -3.08 -34.71 18.66
CA GLY A 247 -3.74 -33.95 19.71
C GLY A 247 -5.15 -33.52 19.31
N SER A 248 -5.57 -32.33 19.73
CA SER A 248 -6.88 -31.78 19.34
C SER A 248 -6.86 -31.30 17.89
N ALA A 249 -7.84 -31.73 17.10
CA ALA A 249 -8.08 -31.18 15.76
C ALA A 249 -8.66 -29.76 15.79
N LEU A 250 -9.06 -29.28 16.98
CA LEU A 250 -9.53 -27.93 17.24
C LEU A 250 -8.46 -27.15 18.03
N VAL A 251 -8.05 -26.00 17.50
CA VAL A 251 -7.23 -25.01 18.18
C VAL A 251 -8.05 -23.76 18.41
N GLU A 252 -8.02 -23.27 19.64
CA GLU A 252 -8.72 -22.05 20.05
C GLU A 252 -7.71 -20.96 20.38
N ILE A 253 -7.91 -19.78 19.82
CA ILE A 253 -7.20 -18.56 20.15
C ILE A 253 -8.18 -17.66 20.92
N PRO A 254 -8.04 -17.55 22.25
CA PRO A 254 -8.85 -16.66 23.08
C PRO A 254 -8.87 -15.22 22.58
N ASP A 255 -9.95 -14.50 22.88
CA ASP A 255 -10.07 -13.07 22.50
C ASP A 255 -9.02 -12.16 23.15
N THR A 256 -8.63 -12.49 24.38
CA THR A 256 -7.49 -11.90 25.09
C THR A 256 -6.16 -12.09 24.37
N HIS A 257 -6.03 -13.14 23.56
CA HIS A 257 -4.85 -13.42 22.77
C HIS A 257 -4.92 -12.82 21.39
N HIS A 258 -6.03 -12.89 20.65
CA HIS A 258 -6.07 -12.32 19.30
C HIS A 258 -6.10 -10.78 19.29
N GLN A 259 -6.51 -10.14 20.39
CA GLN A 259 -6.42 -8.69 20.64
C GLN A 259 -6.94 -7.81 19.50
N TRP A 260 -7.94 -8.32 18.77
CA TRP A 260 -8.58 -7.68 17.62
C TRP A 260 -7.61 -6.94 16.66
N CYS A 261 -6.52 -7.63 16.27
CA CYS A 261 -5.47 -7.13 15.36
C CYS A 261 -4.59 -5.99 15.93
N SER A 262 -4.49 -5.88 17.26
CA SER A 262 -3.60 -4.91 17.92
C SER A 262 -2.14 -5.38 18.02
N GLN A 263 -1.84 -6.57 17.49
CA GLN A 263 -0.52 -7.21 17.50
C GLN A 263 -0.14 -7.70 16.10
N ASN A 264 1.10 -8.17 15.95
CA ASN A 264 1.60 -8.82 14.75
C ASN A 264 1.80 -10.33 14.97
N GLY A 265 1.86 -11.10 13.88
CA GLY A 265 2.32 -12.48 13.91
C GLY A 265 1.41 -13.46 14.65
N LEU A 266 0.11 -13.17 14.79
CA LEU A 266 -0.85 -14.10 15.37
C LEU A 266 -0.92 -15.36 14.50
N HIS A 267 -0.54 -16.50 15.07
CA HIS A 267 -0.57 -17.78 14.39
C HIS A 267 -0.90 -18.90 15.37
N CYS A 268 -1.34 -20.03 14.81
CA CYS A 268 -1.39 -21.30 15.53
C CYS A 268 -0.81 -22.40 14.63
N SER A 269 -0.44 -23.52 15.22
CA SER A 269 0.11 -24.67 14.50
C SER A 269 -0.73 -25.90 14.79
N ILE A 270 -0.98 -26.68 13.74
CA ILE A 270 -1.67 -27.97 13.83
C ILE A 270 -0.72 -28.99 13.24
N THR A 271 -0.37 -30.00 14.04
CA THR A 271 0.57 -31.05 13.61
C THR A 271 -0.23 -32.24 13.09
N VAL A 272 0.03 -32.62 11.85
CA VAL A 272 -0.52 -33.83 11.23
C VAL A 272 0.58 -34.88 11.12
N CYS A 273 0.25 -36.11 11.48
CA CYS A 273 1.12 -37.28 11.38
C CYS A 273 0.66 -38.18 10.22
N SER A 274 1.61 -38.86 9.59
CA SER A 274 1.36 -39.85 8.53
C SER A 274 1.66 -41.25 9.05
N ASP A 275 0.75 -42.18 8.79
CA ASP A 275 0.85 -43.58 9.18
C ASP A 275 1.64 -44.35 8.10
N THR A 276 2.95 -44.06 8.04
CA THR A 276 4.01 -44.68 7.21
C THR A 276 3.81 -44.82 5.68
N ASN A 277 4.74 -44.23 4.92
CA ASN A 277 4.99 -44.36 3.47
C ASN A 277 4.10 -43.59 2.49
N ARG A 278 3.20 -42.71 2.94
CA ARG A 278 2.51 -41.78 2.03
C ARG A 278 3.30 -40.47 1.83
N PRO A 279 3.40 -39.96 0.59
CA PRO A 279 3.98 -38.64 0.34
C PRO A 279 3.08 -37.55 0.95
N ILE A 280 3.69 -36.46 1.41
CA ILE A 280 2.97 -35.30 1.97
C ILE A 280 2.04 -34.65 0.94
N GLU A 281 2.36 -34.80 -0.35
CA GLU A 281 1.56 -34.29 -1.48
C GLU A 281 0.15 -34.89 -1.54
N ASP A 282 -0.07 -36.08 -0.96
CA ASP A 282 -1.39 -36.73 -0.90
C ASP A 282 -2.24 -36.22 0.29
N PHE A 283 -1.68 -35.36 1.14
CA PHE A 283 -2.40 -34.81 2.29
C PHE A 283 -3.48 -33.84 1.82
N LEU A 284 -4.74 -34.18 2.10
CA LEU A 284 -5.88 -33.30 1.92
C LEU A 284 -6.60 -33.15 3.26
N ALA A 285 -6.97 -31.91 3.58
CA ALA A 285 -7.81 -31.62 4.74
C ALA A 285 -8.60 -30.34 4.51
N ARG A 286 -9.70 -30.21 5.24
CA ARG A 286 -10.53 -29.01 5.27
C ARG A 286 -10.25 -28.21 6.53
N ILE A 287 -9.70 -27.00 6.40
CA ILE A 287 -9.49 -26.11 7.55
C ILE A 287 -10.72 -25.21 7.68
N VAL A 288 -11.47 -25.42 8.76
CA VAL A 288 -12.66 -24.64 9.11
C VAL A 288 -12.28 -23.61 10.17
N VAL A 289 -12.56 -22.34 9.88
CA VAL A 289 -12.31 -21.21 10.77
C VAL A 289 -13.64 -20.58 11.16
N TYR A 290 -13.85 -20.34 12.45
CA TYR A 290 -15.05 -19.69 12.96
C TYR A 290 -14.75 -18.97 14.28
N GLN A 291 -15.66 -18.09 14.71
CA GLN A 291 -15.56 -17.44 16.01
C GLN A 291 -16.70 -17.91 16.90
N LYS A 292 -16.45 -18.25 18.18
CA LYS A 292 -17.48 -18.80 19.08
C LYS A 292 -18.73 -17.91 19.23
N THR A 293 -18.54 -16.60 19.14
CA THR A 293 -19.62 -15.59 19.18
C THR A 293 -20.46 -15.55 17.92
N ASN A 294 -19.98 -16.14 16.82
CA ASN A 294 -20.63 -16.17 15.51
C ASN A 294 -20.42 -17.53 14.81
N ASN A 295 -20.87 -18.62 15.44
CA ASN A 295 -20.72 -19.98 14.92
C ASN A 295 -21.43 -20.24 13.58
N ALA A 296 -22.35 -19.36 13.17
CA ALA A 296 -23.06 -19.46 11.90
C ALA A 296 -22.17 -19.07 10.71
N GLU A 297 -21.13 -18.24 10.94
CA GLU A 297 -20.21 -17.78 9.91
C GLU A 297 -18.94 -18.63 9.95
N ARG A 298 -19.05 -19.86 9.43
CA ARG A 298 -17.91 -20.76 9.23
C ARG A 298 -17.27 -20.47 7.89
N HIS A 299 -15.96 -20.26 7.93
CA HIS A 299 -15.15 -20.07 6.74
C HIS A 299 -14.32 -21.32 6.49
N VAL A 300 -14.27 -21.78 5.25
CA VAL A 300 -13.47 -22.94 4.86
C VAL A 300 -12.30 -22.44 4.03
N LEU A 301 -11.09 -22.68 4.50
CA LEU A 301 -9.89 -22.46 3.68
C LEU A 301 -9.77 -23.63 2.70
N GLN A 302 -9.90 -23.32 1.42
CA GLN A 302 -9.69 -24.27 0.34
C GLN A 302 -8.24 -24.18 -0.12
N TYR A 303 -7.65 -25.31 -0.49
CA TYR A 303 -6.34 -25.30 -1.13
C TYR A 303 -6.46 -24.52 -2.44
N ASP A 304 -5.84 -23.36 -2.45
CA ASP A 304 -5.72 -22.51 -3.62
C ASP A 304 -4.34 -21.87 -3.51
N LYS A 305 -3.44 -22.29 -4.41
CA LYS A 305 -2.12 -21.69 -4.49
C LYS A 305 -2.30 -20.39 -5.28
N PRO A 306 -2.29 -19.22 -4.63
CA PRO A 306 -2.51 -17.98 -5.35
C PRO A 306 -1.41 -17.79 -6.40
N PRO A 307 -1.74 -17.17 -7.53
CA PRO A 307 -0.73 -16.82 -8.52
C PRO A 307 0.36 -15.96 -7.89
N ALA A 308 1.61 -16.15 -8.34
CA ALA A 308 2.71 -15.29 -7.92
C ALA A 308 2.49 -13.89 -8.52
N GLU A 309 1.90 -12.98 -7.76
CA GLU A 309 1.78 -11.57 -8.14
C GLU A 309 3.04 -10.78 -7.77
N GLU A 310 3.43 -9.87 -8.66
CA GLU A 310 4.44 -8.85 -8.35
C GLU A 310 3.93 -7.94 -7.24
N ASP A 311 4.61 -7.96 -6.11
CA ASP A 311 4.23 -7.18 -4.93
C ASP A 311 4.55 -5.68 -5.10
N ARG A 312 5.70 -5.41 -5.73
CA ARG A 312 6.28 -4.06 -5.85
C ARG A 312 6.20 -3.61 -7.29
N VAL A 313 5.31 -2.67 -7.57
CA VAL A 313 5.07 -2.19 -8.94
C VAL A 313 5.24 -0.68 -9.00
N VAL A 314 6.02 -0.23 -9.98
CA VAL A 314 6.12 1.17 -10.38
C VAL A 314 5.66 1.27 -11.83
N THR A 315 4.71 2.14 -12.11
CA THR A 315 4.19 2.33 -13.47
C THR A 315 3.80 3.79 -13.70
N ALA A 316 3.93 4.26 -14.94
CA ALA A 316 3.38 5.53 -15.42
C ALA A 316 2.20 5.28 -16.39
N ASP A 317 1.59 4.10 -16.34
CA ASP A 317 0.44 3.73 -17.16
C ASP A 317 -0.84 4.26 -16.48
N PHE A 318 -1.35 5.37 -17.00
CA PHE A 318 -2.62 5.97 -16.57
C PHE A 318 -3.77 5.53 -17.48
N ASN A 319 -4.97 5.39 -16.91
CA ASN A 319 -6.18 5.08 -17.68
C ASN A 319 -6.62 6.25 -18.58
N LEU A 320 -6.33 7.49 -18.16
CA LEU A 320 -6.48 8.69 -18.98
C LEU A 320 -5.20 9.53 -18.94
N PRO A 321 -4.66 9.97 -20.09
CA PRO A 321 -3.50 10.87 -20.14
C PRO A 321 -3.87 12.30 -19.74
N ALA A 322 -2.87 13.09 -19.34
CA ALA A 322 -3.02 14.47 -18.89
C ALA A 322 -3.80 15.35 -19.85
N ASP A 323 -3.48 15.27 -21.15
CA ASP A 323 -4.09 16.13 -22.18
C ASP A 323 -5.62 15.94 -22.24
N VAL A 324 -6.08 14.68 -22.17
CA VAL A 324 -7.52 14.37 -22.17
C VAL A 324 -8.18 14.87 -20.89
N LYS A 325 -7.52 14.75 -19.73
CA LYS A 325 -8.02 15.31 -18.46
C LYS A 325 -8.14 16.84 -18.54
N GLU A 326 -7.16 17.50 -19.16
CA GLU A 326 -7.15 18.95 -19.35
C GLU A 326 -8.28 19.40 -20.28
N GLU A 327 -8.46 18.78 -21.43
CA GLU A 327 -9.57 19.12 -22.32
C GLU A 327 -10.94 18.85 -21.69
N LEU A 328 -11.10 17.73 -20.95
CA LEU A 328 -12.31 17.47 -20.17
C LEU A 328 -12.56 18.56 -19.12
N SER A 329 -11.51 19.06 -18.45
CA SER A 329 -11.65 20.14 -17.48
C SER A 329 -12.15 21.43 -18.10
N GLN A 330 -11.70 21.78 -19.30
CA GLN A 330 -12.17 22.97 -20.00
C GLN A 330 -13.67 22.89 -20.32
N LEU A 331 -14.20 21.68 -20.50
CA LEU A 331 -15.62 21.42 -20.74
C LEU A 331 -16.44 21.38 -19.43
N LEU A 332 -15.93 20.77 -18.37
CA LEU A 332 -16.69 20.44 -17.16
C LEU A 332 -16.53 21.45 -16.01
N ASP A 333 -15.44 22.22 -15.97
CA ASP A 333 -15.22 23.24 -14.93
C ASP A 333 -16.13 24.48 -15.05
N PRO A 334 -16.46 25.00 -16.26
CA PRO A 334 -17.33 26.15 -16.39
C PRO A 334 -18.68 25.87 -15.70
N PRO A 335 -19.12 26.75 -14.78
CA PRO A 335 -20.34 26.54 -14.03
C PRO A 335 -21.53 26.63 -14.99
N THR A 336 -22.16 25.50 -15.24
CA THR A 336 -23.34 25.40 -16.10
C THR A 336 -24.52 24.94 -15.26
N ASP A 337 -24.82 23.65 -15.31
CA ASP A 337 -25.83 22.97 -14.51
C ASP A 337 -25.08 22.05 -13.52
N PRO A 338 -25.38 22.09 -12.20
CA PRO A 338 -24.74 21.23 -11.21
C PRO A 338 -24.83 19.72 -11.50
N ASP A 339 -25.79 19.26 -12.30
CA ASP A 339 -25.86 17.85 -12.71
C ASP A 339 -25.04 17.54 -14.00
N ARG A 340 -24.51 18.58 -14.67
CA ARG A 340 -23.79 18.48 -15.97
C ARG A 340 -22.37 19.05 -15.95
N ASP A 341 -21.96 19.72 -14.87
CA ASP A 341 -20.60 20.17 -14.64
C ASP A 341 -19.83 19.20 -13.74
N TRP A 342 -18.64 19.62 -13.28
CA TRP A 342 -17.78 18.83 -12.39
C TRP A 342 -18.48 18.35 -11.11
N ARG A 343 -19.52 19.03 -10.62
CA ARG A 343 -20.30 18.59 -9.44
C ARG A 343 -21.15 17.38 -9.76
N GLY A 344 -21.74 17.36 -10.96
CA GLY A 344 -22.50 16.24 -11.49
C GLY A 344 -21.59 15.03 -11.68
N LEU A 345 -20.37 15.26 -12.18
CA LEU A 345 -19.35 14.22 -12.30
C LEU A 345 -19.00 13.64 -10.93
N ALA A 346 -18.68 14.48 -9.94
CA ALA A 346 -18.36 14.04 -8.59
C ALA A 346 -19.47 13.15 -7.99
N LYS A 347 -20.74 13.54 -8.17
CA LYS A 347 -21.90 12.79 -7.68
C LYS A 347 -22.06 11.43 -8.37
N LYS A 348 -21.82 11.37 -9.69
CA LYS A 348 -21.88 10.10 -10.43
C LYS A 348 -20.71 9.17 -10.12
N LEU A 349 -19.54 9.73 -9.80
CA LEU A 349 -18.37 8.97 -9.35
C LEU A 349 -18.42 8.61 -7.86
N HIS A 350 -19.38 9.12 -7.09
CA HIS A 350 -19.49 8.96 -5.64
C HIS A 350 -18.32 9.58 -4.85
N ILE A 351 -17.82 10.73 -5.32
CA ILE A 351 -16.71 11.52 -4.73
C ILE A 351 -17.23 12.90 -4.26
N ASP A 352 -18.53 13.02 -4.02
CA ASP A 352 -19.22 14.29 -3.72
C ASP A 352 -19.35 14.62 -2.23
N ARG A 353 -18.91 13.72 -1.33
CA ARG A 353 -19.03 13.87 0.13
C ARG A 353 -18.53 15.22 0.65
N TYR A 354 -17.41 15.70 0.12
CA TYR A 354 -16.82 16.98 0.49
C TYR A 354 -16.44 17.78 -0.74
N ILE A 355 -17.47 18.11 -1.53
CA ILE A 355 -17.35 18.80 -2.81
C ILE A 355 -16.61 20.15 -2.74
N GLN A 356 -16.66 20.82 -1.58
CA GLN A 356 -16.03 22.13 -1.35
C GLN A 356 -14.51 22.06 -1.51
N TYR A 357 -13.88 20.92 -1.18
CA TYR A 357 -12.45 20.72 -1.39
C TYR A 357 -12.07 21.04 -2.83
N PHE A 358 -12.72 20.42 -3.81
CA PHE A 358 -12.37 20.59 -5.22
C PHE A 358 -12.54 22.03 -5.72
N ALA A 359 -13.53 22.76 -5.19
CA ALA A 359 -13.80 24.13 -5.58
C ALA A 359 -12.77 25.14 -5.07
N THR A 360 -12.09 24.87 -3.95
CA THR A 360 -11.25 25.85 -3.25
C THR A 360 -9.76 25.64 -3.45
N ARG A 361 -9.33 24.65 -4.23
CA ARG A 361 -7.89 24.33 -4.39
C ARG A 361 -7.23 25.29 -5.38
N PRO A 362 -6.27 26.12 -4.93
CA PRO A 362 -5.61 27.08 -5.82
C PRO A 362 -4.83 26.38 -6.93
N GLY A 363 -4.91 26.90 -8.15
CA GLY A 363 -4.13 26.42 -9.29
C GLY A 363 -4.51 25.02 -9.80
N CYS A 364 -5.56 24.41 -9.27
CA CYS A 364 -6.03 23.09 -9.68
C CYS A 364 -7.44 23.18 -10.28
N SER A 365 -7.70 22.41 -11.33
CA SER A 365 -9.06 22.22 -11.85
C SER A 365 -9.86 21.25 -10.96
N PRO A 366 -11.12 21.56 -10.59
CA PRO A 366 -12.00 20.62 -9.90
C PRO A 366 -12.17 19.31 -10.69
N THR A 367 -12.34 19.39 -12.01
CA THR A 367 -12.48 18.21 -12.88
C THR A 367 -11.20 17.38 -12.87
N THR A 368 -10.01 17.98 -13.02
CA THR A 368 -8.75 17.20 -13.02
C THR A 368 -8.55 16.49 -11.68
N LEU A 369 -8.84 17.15 -10.56
CA LEU A 369 -8.73 16.52 -9.23
C LEU A 369 -9.68 15.32 -9.06
N LEU A 370 -10.90 15.41 -9.59
CA LEU A 370 -11.84 14.29 -9.60
C LEU A 370 -11.34 13.13 -10.48
N LEU A 371 -10.78 13.45 -11.65
CA LEU A 371 -10.24 12.45 -12.56
C LEU A 371 -8.98 11.78 -12.00
N ASP A 372 -8.11 12.51 -11.27
CA ASP A 372 -6.96 11.90 -10.60
C ASP A 372 -7.39 10.95 -9.47
N LEU A 373 -8.47 11.26 -8.74
CA LEU A 373 -9.04 10.34 -7.75
C LEU A 373 -9.71 9.12 -8.37
N TRP A 374 -10.43 9.33 -9.47
CA TRP A 374 -10.99 8.25 -10.26
C TRP A 374 -9.88 7.32 -10.79
N GLU A 375 -8.80 7.89 -11.29
CA GLU A 375 -7.60 7.18 -11.75
C GLU A 375 -6.99 6.35 -10.63
N ALA A 376 -6.89 6.90 -9.42
CA ALA A 376 -6.41 6.16 -8.25
C ALA A 376 -7.29 4.93 -7.96
N ARG A 377 -8.61 5.08 -8.06
CA ARG A 377 -9.60 4.03 -7.74
C ARG A 377 -9.70 2.93 -8.80
N GLU A 378 -9.66 3.29 -10.07
CA GLU A 378 -9.86 2.38 -11.21
C GLU A 378 -8.53 1.83 -11.77
N CYS A 379 -7.47 1.81 -10.94
CA CYS A 379 -6.14 1.36 -11.32
C CYS A 379 -6.14 0.00 -12.02
N GLY A 380 -5.56 -0.08 -13.21
CA GLY A 380 -5.43 -1.34 -13.97
C GLY A 380 -6.73 -1.88 -14.56
N SER A 381 -7.84 -1.12 -14.46
CA SER A 381 -9.12 -1.53 -15.06
C SER A 381 -9.17 -1.13 -16.53
N VAL A 382 -9.12 -2.13 -17.41
CA VAL A 382 -9.29 -1.95 -18.87
C VAL A 382 -10.63 -1.31 -19.24
N ARG A 383 -11.63 -1.38 -18.35
CA ARG A 383 -12.98 -0.82 -18.58
C ARG A 383 -13.13 0.60 -18.04
N ALA A 384 -12.17 1.11 -17.27
CA ALA A 384 -12.28 2.39 -16.58
C ALA A 384 -12.73 3.51 -17.53
N ALA A 385 -11.99 3.74 -18.62
CA ALA A 385 -12.28 4.82 -19.56
C ALA A 385 -13.64 4.65 -20.26
N HIS A 386 -14.08 3.41 -20.53
CA HIS A 386 -15.41 3.14 -21.08
C HIS A 386 -16.53 3.40 -20.06
N ASP A 387 -16.32 3.09 -18.78
CA ASP A 387 -17.29 3.37 -17.72
C ASP A 387 -17.40 4.89 -17.45
N LEU A 388 -16.27 5.61 -17.56
CA LEU A 388 -16.26 7.07 -17.53
C LEU A 388 -17.03 7.67 -18.72
N LEU A 389 -16.84 7.12 -19.93
CA LEU A 389 -17.61 7.52 -21.11
C LEU A 389 -19.12 7.36 -20.89
N GLN A 390 -19.54 6.22 -20.33
CA GLN A 390 -20.95 5.99 -20.02
C GLN A 390 -21.46 6.97 -18.95
N THR A 391 -20.63 7.32 -17.98
CA THR A 391 -20.95 8.34 -16.96
C THR A 391 -21.22 9.70 -17.61
N LEU A 392 -20.37 10.14 -18.54
CA LEU A 392 -20.53 11.41 -19.27
C LEU A 392 -21.80 11.43 -20.15
N ARG A 393 -22.17 10.29 -20.75
CA ARG A 393 -23.44 10.14 -21.48
C ARG A 393 -24.64 10.31 -20.57
N VAL A 394 -24.63 9.69 -19.39
CA VAL A 394 -25.71 9.80 -18.39
C VAL A 394 -25.81 11.21 -17.83
N MET A 395 -24.70 11.95 -17.74
CA MET A 395 -24.70 13.38 -17.40
C MET A 395 -25.23 14.28 -18.53
N GLY A 396 -25.46 13.74 -19.73
CA GLY A 396 -25.91 14.53 -20.87
C GLY A 396 -24.86 15.53 -21.35
N ARG A 397 -23.58 15.14 -21.39
CA ARG A 397 -22.47 15.94 -21.89
C ARG A 397 -21.93 15.40 -23.22
N PRO A 398 -22.64 15.66 -24.35
CA PRO A 398 -22.27 15.08 -25.65
C PRO A 398 -20.92 15.58 -26.15
N ASP A 399 -20.53 16.80 -25.80
CA ASP A 399 -19.23 17.40 -26.07
C ASP A 399 -18.09 16.61 -25.43
N ALA A 400 -18.20 16.30 -24.13
CA ALA A 400 -17.21 15.48 -23.41
C ALA A 400 -17.20 14.02 -23.90
N VAL A 401 -18.36 13.49 -24.30
CA VAL A 401 -18.49 12.14 -24.88
C VAL A 401 -17.74 12.03 -26.20
N VAL A 402 -17.92 13.00 -27.11
CA VAL A 402 -17.21 13.02 -28.40
C VAL A 402 -15.71 13.03 -28.20
N LEU A 403 -15.22 13.86 -27.27
CA LEU A 403 -13.80 13.94 -26.94
C LEU A 403 -13.24 12.59 -26.47
N LEU A 404 -13.92 11.93 -25.53
CA LEU A 404 -13.45 10.66 -24.98
C LEU A 404 -13.59 9.50 -26.00
N GLU A 405 -14.61 9.54 -26.87
CA GLU A 405 -14.74 8.59 -28.00
C GLU A 405 -13.60 8.74 -29.00
N GLN A 406 -13.18 9.97 -29.32
CA GLN A 406 -12.03 10.21 -30.19
C GLN A 406 -10.76 9.61 -29.59
N TYR A 407 -10.49 9.87 -28.32
CA TYR A 407 -9.36 9.27 -27.60
C TYR A 407 -9.37 7.73 -27.66
N LEU A 408 -10.50 7.10 -27.31
CA LEU A 408 -10.65 5.63 -27.29
C LEU A 408 -10.51 5.01 -28.69
N SER A 409 -10.98 5.72 -29.73
CA SER A 409 -10.85 5.25 -31.11
C SER A 409 -9.39 5.26 -31.57
N HIS A 410 -8.62 6.29 -31.24
CA HIS A 410 -7.19 6.39 -31.59
C HIS A 410 -6.37 5.27 -30.92
N PHE A 411 -6.71 4.91 -29.68
CA PHE A 411 -6.05 3.81 -28.96
C PHE A 411 -6.35 2.44 -29.57
N SER A 412 -7.58 2.23 -30.07
CA SER A 412 -8.01 0.97 -30.68
C SER A 412 -7.30 0.65 -32.01
N TYR A 413 -6.73 1.66 -32.68
CA TYR A 413 -5.97 1.49 -33.93
C TYR A 413 -4.45 1.42 -33.73
N SER A 414 -3.97 1.60 -32.50
CA SER A 414 -2.53 1.70 -32.17
C SER A 414 -1.97 0.44 -31.49
N ALA A 415 -2.79 -0.56 -31.22
CA ALA A 415 -2.45 -1.80 -30.52
C ALA A 415 -2.31 -3.01 -31.47
#